data_AF-A0A6L3X589-F1
#
_entry.id   AF-A0A6L3X589-F1
#
_cell.length_a   1.000
_cell.length_b   1.000
_cell.length_c   1.000
_cell.angle_alpha   90.00
_cell.angle_beta   90.00
_cell.angle_gamma   90.00
#
_symmetry.space_group_name_H-M   'P 1'
#
loop_
_entity.id
_entity.type
_entity.pdbx_description
1 polymer ?
#
loop_
_entity_poly.entity_id
_entity_poly.type
_entity_poly.pdbx_seq_one_letter_code
_entity_poly.pdbx_strand_id
1 'polypeptide(L)'
;MNNVLGFLEAKLMPLAAKTAQQRHLGAIRGAYVSFMPFIIVGSILLVISSFPNQAYQQFMSQAFGESWSAIIEIPFNAVFSTMSLFISFLVAYRLAEHYGEDRISCGILALVAFLILTPFIKVAENGGITVMPVEWIGSKGLFVAMIGSLLWTELFCWLKRKKLVIKMPDGVPPAVQE
;
A
#
# COMPACT_ATOMS: atom_id res chain seq x y z
N MET A 1 20.32 -21.96 31.62
CA MET A 1 19.19 -21.21 31.03
C MET A 1 19.29 -19.70 31.20
N ASN A 2 19.91 -19.16 32.26
CA ASN A 2 20.08 -17.70 32.45
C ASN A 2 21.09 -17.03 31.49
N ASN A 3 22.11 -17.75 31.02
CA ASN A 3 23.11 -17.18 30.09
C ASN A 3 22.58 -16.95 28.68
N VAL A 4 21.61 -17.75 28.23
CA VAL A 4 20.99 -17.59 26.90
C VAL A 4 19.99 -16.44 26.93
N LEU A 5 19.16 -16.33 27.98
CA LEU A 5 18.31 -15.16 28.18
C LEU A 5 19.13 -13.87 28.28
N GLY A 6 20.20 -13.85 29.09
CA GLY A 6 21.06 -12.68 29.22
C GLY A 6 21.78 -12.30 27.92
N PHE A 7 22.18 -13.27 27.09
CA PHE A 7 22.76 -13.02 25.77
C PHE A 7 21.71 -12.48 24.77
N LEU A 8 20.52 -13.06 24.74
CA LEU A 8 19.41 -12.58 23.91
C LEU A 8 19.01 -11.16 24.33
N GLU A 9 18.93 -10.89 25.63
CA GLU A 9 18.56 -9.58 26.15
C GLU A 9 19.66 -8.54 25.87
N ALA A 10 20.93 -8.89 26.05
CA ALA A 10 22.05 -7.97 25.82
C ALA A 10 22.35 -7.70 24.33
N LYS A 11 22.14 -8.67 23.42
CA LYS A 11 22.41 -8.50 21.98
C LYS A 11 21.17 -8.29 21.12
N LEU A 12 20.08 -9.03 21.36
CA LEU A 12 18.88 -8.90 20.52
C LEU A 12 18.03 -7.70 20.90
N MET A 13 17.89 -7.31 22.17
CA MET A 13 17.12 -6.09 22.50
C MET A 13 17.67 -4.84 21.81
N PRO A 14 18.97 -4.52 21.86
CA PRO A 14 19.46 -3.32 21.18
C PRO A 14 19.36 -3.43 19.65
N LEU A 15 19.50 -4.62 19.08
CA LEU A 15 19.33 -4.85 17.64
C LEU A 15 17.86 -4.65 17.21
N ALA A 16 16.93 -5.20 17.98
CA ALA A 16 15.49 -5.05 17.77
C ALA A 16 15.06 -3.59 17.92
N ALA A 17 15.57 -2.89 18.94
CA ALA A 17 15.31 -1.47 19.14
C ALA A 17 15.80 -0.62 17.96
N LYS A 18 17.03 -0.86 17.48
CA LYS A 18 17.57 -0.18 16.29
C LYS A 18 16.75 -0.46 15.03
N THR A 19 16.31 -1.70 14.84
CA THR A 19 15.50 -2.10 13.68
C THR A 19 14.10 -1.48 13.74
N ALA A 20 13.49 -1.46 14.92
CA ALA A 20 12.18 -0.86 15.14
C ALA A 20 12.18 0.68 15.01
N GLN A 21 13.30 1.34 15.31
CA GLN A 21 13.46 2.78 15.15
C GLN A 21 13.88 3.19 13.73
N GLN A 22 14.14 2.24 12.83
CA GLN A 22 14.55 2.55 11.47
C GLN A 22 13.36 3.13 10.69
N ARG A 23 13.51 4.37 10.20
CA ARG A 23 12.45 5.17 9.59
C ARG A 23 11.72 4.52 8.41
N HIS A 24 12.39 3.73 7.58
CA HIS A 24 11.79 3.06 6.42
C HIS A 24 10.92 1.89 6.86
N LEU A 25 11.40 1.09 7.83
CA LEU A 25 10.59 0.05 8.46
C LEU A 25 9.42 0.65 9.23
N GLY A 26 9.65 1.79 9.91
CA GLY A 26 8.62 2.59 10.54
C GLY A 26 7.55 3.06 9.54
N ALA A 27 7.96 3.53 8.36
CA ALA A 27 7.05 3.97 7.30
C ALA A 27 6.20 2.81 6.76
N ILE A 28 6.83 1.66 6.47
CA ILE A 28 6.10 0.44 6.05
C ILE A 28 5.10 0.03 7.13
N ARG A 29 5.54 -0.08 8.38
CA ARG A 29 4.66 -0.42 9.50
C ARG A 29 3.49 0.56 9.63
N GLY A 30 3.77 1.86 9.57
CA GLY A 30 2.76 2.91 9.65
C GLY A 30 1.75 2.86 8.50
N ALA A 31 2.20 2.51 7.29
CA ALA A 31 1.34 2.32 6.14
C ALA A 31 0.37 1.16 6.36
N TYR A 32 0.87 0.00 6.82
CA TYR A 32 0.03 -1.15 7.14
C TYR A 32 -0.96 -0.86 8.26
N VAL A 33 -0.55 -0.19 9.34
CA VAL A 33 -1.47 0.21 10.43
C VAL A 33 -2.59 1.11 9.89
N SER A 34 -2.27 2.00 8.95
CA SER A 34 -3.27 2.86 8.31
C SER A 34 -4.23 2.08 7.40
N PHE A 35 -3.75 0.98 6.81
CA PHE A 35 -4.55 0.14 5.91
C PHE A 35 -5.34 -0.98 6.61
N MET A 36 -4.98 -1.33 7.84
CA MET A 36 -5.61 -2.40 8.64
C MET A 36 -7.14 -2.32 8.73
N PRO A 37 -7.78 -1.16 8.93
CA PRO A 37 -9.24 -1.09 9.01
C PRO A 37 -9.93 -1.63 7.75
N PHE A 38 -9.37 -1.34 6.57
CA PHE A 38 -9.92 -1.81 5.29
C PHE A 38 -9.75 -3.33 5.12
N ILE A 39 -8.59 -3.86 5.52
CA ILE A 39 -8.33 -5.31 5.54
C ILE A 39 -9.36 -6.01 6.43
N ILE A 40 -9.60 -5.49 7.64
CA ILE A 40 -10.52 -6.08 8.62
C ILE A 40 -11.94 -6.11 8.04
N VAL A 41 -12.43 -4.99 7.52
CA VAL A 41 -13.79 -4.91 6.94
C VAL A 41 -13.93 -5.86 5.75
N GLY A 42 -12.99 -5.87 4.81
CA GLY A 42 -13.01 -6.79 3.67
C GLY A 42 -12.99 -8.26 4.11
N SER A 43 -12.18 -8.59 5.12
CA SER A 43 -12.06 -9.96 5.62
C SER A 43 -13.34 -10.46 6.30
N ILE A 44 -14.06 -9.60 7.03
CA ILE A 44 -15.34 -9.96 7.63
C ILE A 44 -16.35 -10.33 6.54
N LEU A 45 -16.43 -9.56 5.46
CA LEU A 45 -17.32 -9.84 4.33
C LEU A 45 -16.93 -11.14 3.60
N LEU A 46 -15.64 -11.42 3.47
CA LEU A 46 -15.16 -12.71 2.95
C LEU A 46 -15.60 -13.88 3.84
N VAL A 47 -15.48 -13.75 5.16
CA VAL A 47 -15.88 -14.82 6.09
C VAL A 47 -17.39 -15.08 6.01
N ILE A 48 -18.20 -14.03 5.85
CA ILE A 48 -19.65 -14.14 5.67
C ILE A 48 -19.98 -14.88 4.37
N SER A 49 -19.39 -14.46 3.25
CA SER A 49 -19.64 -15.08 1.94
C SER A 49 -19.12 -16.53 1.85
N SER A 50 -17.93 -16.79 2.38
CA SER A 50 -17.23 -18.08 2.31
C SER A 50 -17.45 -18.99 3.53
N PHE A 51 -18.51 -18.76 4.32
CA PHE A 51 -18.78 -19.56 5.52
C PHE A 51 -19.02 -21.04 5.15
N PRO A 52 -18.28 -22.01 5.74
CA PRO A 52 -18.23 -23.40 5.29
C PRO A 52 -19.44 -24.23 5.82
N ASN A 53 -20.66 -23.78 5.52
CA ASN A 53 -21.89 -24.48 5.87
C ASN A 53 -22.87 -24.48 4.68
N GLN A 54 -23.18 -25.67 4.15
CA GLN A 54 -24.05 -25.82 2.99
C GLN A 54 -25.49 -25.31 3.22
N ALA A 55 -26.05 -25.52 4.42
CA ALA A 55 -27.40 -25.04 4.74
C ALA A 55 -27.46 -23.51 4.74
N TYR A 56 -26.41 -22.87 5.26
CA TYR A 56 -26.28 -21.41 5.23
C TYR A 56 -26.16 -20.87 3.81
N GLN A 57 -25.33 -21.50 2.97
CA GLN A 57 -25.15 -21.10 1.58
C GLN A 57 -26.46 -21.21 0.78
N GLN A 58 -27.22 -22.30 0.97
CA GLN A 58 -28.52 -22.50 0.34
C GLN A 58 -29.58 -21.50 0.83
N PHE A 59 -29.59 -21.21 2.14
CA PHE A 59 -30.49 -20.20 2.71
C PHE A 59 -30.22 -18.82 2.11
N MET A 60 -28.96 -18.41 2.04
CA MET A 60 -28.58 -17.13 1.47
C MET A 60 -28.86 -17.05 -0.03
N SER A 61 -28.62 -18.12 -0.79
CA SER A 61 -28.94 -18.14 -2.22
C SER A 61 -30.44 -18.08 -2.50
N GLN A 62 -31.27 -18.66 -1.63
CA GLN A 62 -32.73 -18.58 -1.77
C GLN A 62 -33.26 -17.19 -1.39
N ALA A 63 -32.68 -16.56 -0.37
CA ALA A 63 -33.11 -15.24 0.11
C ALA A 63 -32.64 -14.07 -0.77
N PHE A 64 -31.40 -14.15 -1.29
CA PHE A 64 -30.73 -13.04 -1.98
C PHE A 64 -30.36 -13.35 -3.44
N GLY A 65 -30.58 -14.57 -3.92
CA GLY A 65 -30.23 -15.05 -5.27
C GLY A 65 -28.91 -15.81 -5.32
N GLU A 66 -28.68 -16.58 -6.40
CA GLU A 66 -27.49 -17.43 -6.56
C GLU A 66 -26.16 -16.65 -6.52
N SER A 67 -26.17 -15.38 -6.95
CA SER A 67 -24.98 -14.52 -7.02
C SER A 67 -24.74 -13.65 -5.77
N TRP A 68 -25.39 -13.93 -4.65
CA TRP A 68 -25.28 -13.12 -3.44
C TRP A 68 -23.84 -12.99 -2.91
N SER A 69 -23.07 -14.07 -2.96
CA SER A 69 -21.67 -14.12 -2.50
C SER A 69 -20.80 -13.16 -3.31
N ALA A 70 -20.95 -13.17 -4.64
CA ALA A 70 -20.22 -12.29 -5.53
C ALA A 70 -20.44 -10.79 -5.23
N ILE A 71 -21.65 -10.42 -4.80
CA ILE A 71 -21.98 -9.03 -4.43
C ILE A 71 -21.31 -8.65 -3.10
N ILE A 72 -21.35 -9.54 -2.11
CA ILE A 72 -20.75 -9.30 -0.78
C ILE A 72 -19.22 -9.30 -0.86
N GLU A 73 -18.63 -10.03 -1.80
CA GLU A 73 -17.19 -10.07 -2.01
C GLU A 73 -16.63 -8.85 -2.77
N ILE A 74 -17.47 -7.98 -3.35
CA ILE A 74 -17.00 -6.78 -4.08
C ILE A 74 -16.02 -5.94 -3.24
N PRO A 75 -16.32 -5.56 -1.98
CA PRO A 75 -15.41 -4.74 -1.19
C PRO A 75 -14.14 -5.49 -0.80
N PHE A 76 -14.21 -6.80 -0.54
CA PHE A 76 -13.03 -7.63 -0.30
C PHE A 76 -12.10 -7.61 -1.51
N ASN A 77 -12.66 -7.88 -2.70
CA ASN A 77 -11.92 -7.86 -3.95
C ASN A 77 -11.32 -6.48 -4.22
N ALA A 78 -12.06 -5.38 -4.01
CA ALA A 78 -11.54 -4.03 -4.18
C ALA A 78 -10.32 -3.77 -3.29
N VAL A 79 -10.37 -4.11 -1.99
CA VAL A 79 -9.28 -3.88 -1.03
C VAL A 79 -8.04 -4.69 -1.38
N PHE A 80 -8.20 -6.00 -1.63
CA PHE A 80 -7.05 -6.91 -1.81
C PHE A 80 -6.46 -6.84 -3.23
N SER A 81 -7.30 -6.61 -4.23
CA SER A 81 -6.87 -6.54 -5.63
C SER A 81 -6.19 -5.22 -5.99
N THR A 82 -6.32 -4.19 -5.17
CA THR A 82 -5.66 -2.88 -5.36
C THR A 82 -4.70 -2.53 -4.22
N MET A 83 -4.38 -3.51 -3.36
CA MET A 83 -3.63 -3.30 -2.12
C MET A 83 -2.28 -2.64 -2.35
N SER A 84 -1.52 -3.02 -3.38
CA SER A 84 -0.18 -2.45 -3.59
C SER A 84 -0.24 -0.98 -3.97
N LEU A 85 -1.30 -0.53 -4.64
CA LEU A 85 -1.52 0.86 -5.03
C LEU A 85 -1.73 1.75 -3.80
N PHE A 86 -2.56 1.30 -2.85
CA PHE A 86 -2.75 2.02 -1.59
C PHE A 86 -1.50 1.97 -0.71
N ILE A 87 -0.83 0.82 -0.63
CA ILE A 87 0.38 0.66 0.16
C ILE A 87 1.51 1.54 -0.39
N SER A 88 1.72 1.64 -1.71
CA SER A 88 2.76 2.52 -2.27
C SER A 88 2.55 3.98 -1.87
N PHE A 89 1.30 4.46 -1.91
CA PHE A 89 0.97 5.82 -1.49
C PHE A 89 1.22 6.00 0.02
N LEU A 90 0.71 5.08 0.84
CA LEU A 90 0.79 5.19 2.30
C LEU A 90 2.22 5.08 2.84
N VAL A 91 3.06 4.24 2.24
CA VAL A 91 4.49 4.13 2.61
C VAL A 91 5.21 5.45 2.34
N ALA A 92 5.04 6.01 1.15
CA ALA A 92 5.60 7.30 0.79
C ALA A 92 5.07 8.44 1.68
N TYR A 93 3.77 8.45 1.96
CA TYR A 93 3.14 9.41 2.86
C TYR A 93 3.77 9.38 4.25
N ARG A 94 3.94 8.18 4.83
CA ARG A 94 4.54 8.01 6.16
C ARG A 94 6.03 8.34 6.20
N LEU A 95 6.76 8.03 5.13
CA LEU A 95 8.17 8.38 5.03
C LEU A 95 8.37 9.90 4.89
N ALA A 96 7.57 10.57 4.07
CA ALA A 96 7.58 12.02 3.92
C ALA A 96 7.19 12.74 5.22
N GLU A 97 6.20 12.21 5.96
CA GLU A 97 5.83 12.69 7.29
C GLU A 97 7.02 12.65 8.26
N HIS A 98 7.82 11.58 8.22
CA HIS A 98 9.03 11.48 9.04
C HIS A 98 10.10 12.52 8.65
N TYR A 99 10.15 12.93 7.38
CA TYR A 99 11.07 13.96 6.91
C TYR A 99 10.55 15.40 7.04
N GLY A 100 9.29 15.60 7.42
CA GLY A 100 8.66 16.93 7.44
C GLY A 100 8.47 17.52 6.04
N GLU A 101 8.39 16.67 5.02
CA GLU A 101 8.17 17.06 3.62
C GLU A 101 6.68 16.94 3.25
N ASP A 102 6.29 17.44 2.07
CA ASP A 102 4.92 17.30 1.58
C ASP A 102 4.57 15.83 1.36
N ARG A 103 3.64 15.36 2.19
CA ARG A 103 3.18 13.98 2.28
C ARG A 103 2.32 13.59 1.09
N ILE A 104 1.49 14.51 0.61
CA ILE A 104 0.55 14.24 -0.48
C ILE A 104 1.32 14.14 -1.78
N SER A 105 2.20 15.11 -2.06
CA SER A 105 3.05 15.06 -3.27
C SER A 105 3.94 13.82 -3.29
N CYS A 106 4.59 13.47 -2.17
CA CYS A 106 5.40 12.24 -2.10
C CYS A 106 4.55 10.98 -2.33
N GLY A 107 3.34 10.93 -1.75
CA GLY A 107 2.41 9.81 -1.93
C GLY A 107 1.98 9.65 -3.39
N ILE A 108 1.57 10.74 -4.04
CA ILE A 108 1.17 10.74 -5.46
C ILE A 108 2.36 10.34 -6.34
N LEU A 109 3.55 10.90 -6.09
CA LEU A 109 4.76 10.59 -6.84
C LEU A 109 5.10 9.09 -6.77
N ALA A 110 5.05 8.49 -5.58
CA ALA A 110 5.30 7.06 -5.42
C ALA A 110 4.24 6.20 -6.11
N LEU A 111 2.97 6.60 -6.08
CA LEU A 111 1.89 5.90 -6.77
C LEU A 111 2.09 5.94 -8.29
N VAL A 112 2.33 7.13 -8.86
CA VAL A 112 2.57 7.29 -10.30
C VAL A 112 3.78 6.46 -10.73
N ALA A 113 4.85 6.51 -9.95
CA ALA A 113 6.06 5.78 -10.28
C ALA A 113 5.91 4.25 -10.14
N PHE A 114 5.07 3.78 -9.21
CA PHE A 114 4.66 2.37 -9.16
C PHE A 114 3.85 1.97 -10.40
N LEU A 115 2.92 2.81 -10.86
CA LEU A 115 2.16 2.55 -12.08
C LEU A 115 3.04 2.53 -13.34
N ILE A 116 4.10 3.35 -13.40
CA ILE A 116 5.09 3.32 -14.49
C ILE A 116 5.83 1.97 -14.54
N LEU A 117 6.13 1.38 -13.38
CA LEU A 117 6.77 0.06 -13.28
C LEU A 117 5.78 -1.10 -13.55
N THR A 118 4.48 -0.82 -13.56
CA THR A 118 3.45 -1.85 -13.78
C THR A 118 3.24 -2.07 -15.28
N PRO A 119 3.35 -3.32 -15.78
CA PRO A 119 3.19 -3.57 -17.20
C PRO A 119 1.72 -3.42 -17.63
N PHE A 120 1.49 -2.62 -18.66
CA PHE A 120 0.21 -2.53 -19.35
C PHE A 120 0.21 -3.51 -20.54
N ILE A 121 -0.77 -4.41 -20.57
CA ILE A 121 -0.84 -5.46 -21.60
C ILE A 121 -1.91 -5.07 -22.62
N LYS A 122 -1.62 -5.29 -23.90
CA LYS A 122 -2.63 -5.15 -24.96
C LYS A 122 -3.28 -6.51 -25.21
N VAL A 123 -4.59 -6.60 -25.01
CA VAL A 123 -5.35 -7.82 -25.31
C VAL A 123 -5.86 -7.72 -26.74
N ALA A 124 -5.37 -8.62 -27.59
CA ALA A 124 -5.62 -8.60 -29.03
C ALA A 124 -7.05 -9.01 -29.42
N GLU A 125 -7.79 -9.70 -28.54
CA GLU A 125 -9.10 -10.27 -28.88
C GLU A 125 -10.23 -9.26 -29.09
N ASN A 126 -10.07 -7.98 -28.72
CA ASN A 126 -11.12 -6.95 -28.86
C ASN A 126 -10.60 -5.61 -29.41
N GLY A 127 -9.87 -5.61 -30.54
CA GLY A 127 -9.46 -4.36 -31.19
C GLY A 127 -8.31 -3.61 -30.49
N GLY A 128 -7.54 -4.30 -29.64
CA GLY A 128 -6.34 -3.76 -29.01
C GLY A 128 -6.62 -2.89 -27.78
N ILE A 129 -7.42 -3.40 -26.83
CA ILE A 129 -7.65 -2.72 -25.55
C ILE A 129 -6.38 -2.85 -24.70
N THR A 130 -5.87 -1.71 -24.22
CA THR A 130 -4.81 -1.69 -23.22
C THR A 130 -5.44 -1.91 -21.84
N VAL A 131 -5.09 -3.02 -21.20
CA VAL A 131 -5.59 -3.39 -19.87
C VAL A 131 -4.44 -3.41 -18.87
N MET A 132 -4.76 -3.01 -17.64
CA MET A 132 -3.87 -3.17 -16.50
C MET A 132 -4.23 -4.49 -15.80
N PRO A 133 -3.33 -5.48 -15.73
CA PRO A 133 -3.62 -6.69 -15.01
C PRO A 133 -3.73 -6.38 -13.52
N VAL A 134 -4.90 -6.68 -12.96
CA VAL A 134 -5.23 -6.45 -11.56
C VAL A 134 -4.27 -7.21 -10.62
N GLU A 135 -3.69 -8.30 -11.12
CA GLU A 135 -2.67 -9.09 -10.42
C GLU A 135 -1.45 -8.28 -9.94
N TRP A 136 -0.97 -7.34 -10.77
CA TRP A 136 0.21 -6.53 -10.44
C TRP A 136 -0.08 -5.41 -9.46
N ILE A 137 -1.32 -4.92 -9.40
CA ILE A 137 -1.75 -3.87 -8.47
C ILE A 137 -2.36 -4.43 -7.17
N GLY A 138 -2.49 -5.76 -7.07
CA GLY A 138 -2.91 -6.47 -5.88
C GLY A 138 -1.74 -6.92 -5.02
N SER A 139 -1.89 -8.06 -4.36
CA SER A 139 -0.88 -8.59 -3.42
C SER A 139 0.47 -8.93 -4.07
N LYS A 140 0.51 -9.31 -5.36
CA LYS A 140 1.78 -9.69 -6.03
C LYS A 140 2.72 -8.50 -6.23
N GLY A 141 2.19 -7.31 -6.49
CA GLY A 141 2.99 -6.09 -6.67
C GLY A 141 3.45 -5.45 -5.36
N LEU A 142 3.03 -5.97 -4.21
CA LEU A 142 3.19 -5.30 -2.92
C LEU A 142 4.65 -5.10 -2.52
N PHE A 143 5.51 -6.07 -2.81
CA PHE A 143 6.95 -5.95 -2.54
C PHE A 143 7.60 -4.84 -3.37
N VAL A 144 7.25 -4.76 -4.66
CA VAL A 144 7.72 -3.72 -5.58
C VAL A 144 7.19 -2.36 -5.16
N ALA A 145 5.91 -2.28 -4.76
CA ALA A 145 5.30 -1.07 -4.24
C ALA A 145 6.02 -0.53 -3.00
N MET A 146 6.34 -1.38 -2.02
CA MET A 146 7.06 -0.98 -0.81
C MET A 146 8.48 -0.49 -1.11
N ILE A 147 9.25 -1.26 -1.88
CA ILE A 147 10.64 -0.87 -2.19
C ILE A 147 10.66 0.37 -3.08
N GLY A 148 9.85 0.38 -4.14
CA GLY A 148 9.76 1.49 -5.08
C GLY A 148 9.32 2.80 -4.42
N SER A 149 8.30 2.75 -3.54
CA SER A 149 7.86 3.94 -2.80
C SER A 149 8.95 4.47 -1.88
N LEU A 150 9.65 3.61 -1.12
CA LEU A 150 10.77 4.05 -0.29
C LEU A 150 11.87 4.71 -1.12
N LEU A 151 12.28 4.09 -2.23
CA LEU A 151 13.35 4.60 -3.09
C LEU A 151 12.99 5.96 -3.70
N TRP A 152 11.76 6.10 -4.22
CA TRP A 152 11.34 7.34 -4.85
C TRP A 152 11.10 8.47 -3.87
N THR A 153 10.49 8.19 -2.72
CA THR A 153 10.35 9.20 -1.67
C THR A 153 11.73 9.63 -1.15
N GLU A 154 12.66 8.70 -0.93
CA GLU A 154 14.01 9.06 -0.48
C GLU A 154 14.74 9.92 -1.51
N LEU A 155 14.66 9.57 -2.81
CA LEU A 155 15.25 10.35 -3.88
C LEU A 155 14.64 11.75 -3.94
N PHE A 156 13.31 11.86 -3.90
CA PHE A 156 12.61 13.14 -3.95
C PHE A 156 12.99 14.05 -2.78
N CYS A 157 12.92 13.53 -1.54
CA CYS A 157 13.33 14.26 -0.35
C CYS A 157 14.82 14.64 -0.42
N TRP A 158 15.68 13.78 -0.98
CA TRP A 158 17.10 14.08 -1.17
C TRP A 158 17.33 15.22 -2.17
N LEU A 159 16.61 15.25 -3.30
CA LEU A 159 16.69 16.33 -4.29
C LEU A 159 16.23 17.68 -3.71
N LYS A 160 15.11 17.70 -2.95
CA LYS A 160 14.65 18.91 -2.25
C LYS A 160 15.67 19.42 -1.25
N ARG A 161 16.26 18.55 -0.42
CA ARG A 161 17.33 18.92 0.53
C ARG A 161 18.56 19.49 -0.17
N LYS A 162 18.87 19.06 -1.40
CA LYS A 162 19.95 19.59 -2.23
C LYS A 162 19.60 20.90 -2.93
N LYS A 163 18.41 21.47 -2.70
CA LYS A 163 17.89 22.70 -3.32
C LYS A 163 17.83 22.61 -4.85
N LEU A 164 17.66 21.40 -5.40
CA LEU A 164 17.40 21.18 -6.82
C LEU A 164 15.91 21.39 -7.12
N VAL A 165 15.41 22.57 -6.77
CA VAL A 165 14.03 23.00 -6.94
C VAL A 165 13.98 24.20 -7.87
N ILE A 166 12.97 24.22 -8.74
CA ILE A 166 12.70 25.36 -9.62
C ILE A 166 12.10 26.46 -8.75
N LYS A 167 12.82 27.57 -8.57
CA LYS A 167 12.32 28.71 -7.80
C LYS A 167 11.33 29.51 -8.66
N MET A 168 10.08 29.54 -8.24
CA MET A 168 9.07 30.38 -8.87
C MET A 168 9.24 31.86 -8.46
N PRO A 169 8.93 32.83 -9.33
CA PRO A 169 8.95 34.26 -8.99
C PRO A 169 7.89 34.63 -7.94
N ASP A 170 8.10 35.74 -7.23
CA ASP A 170 7.25 36.21 -6.11
C ASP A 170 5.78 36.51 -6.50
N GLY A 171 5.48 36.62 -7.80
CA GLY A 171 4.14 36.90 -8.32
C GLY A 171 3.21 35.68 -8.45
N VAL A 172 3.70 34.46 -8.19
CA VAL A 172 2.90 33.24 -8.37
C VAL A 172 2.17 32.86 -7.07
N PRO A 173 0.88 32.49 -7.09
CA PRO A 173 0.15 32.08 -5.89
C PRO A 173 0.86 30.95 -5.10
N PRO A 174 0.70 30.91 -3.75
CA PRO A 174 1.41 29.94 -2.89
C PRO A 174 1.14 28.47 -3.26
N ALA A 175 -0.01 28.17 -3.87
CA ALA A 175 -0.33 26.82 -4.36
C ALA A 175 0.60 26.30 -5.47
N VAL A 176 1.43 27.16 -6.08
CA VAL A 176 2.35 26.84 -7.19
C VAL A 176 3.83 27.03 -6.77
N GLN A 177 4.08 27.52 -5.56
CA GLN A 177 5.43 27.82 -5.08
C GLN A 177 6.13 26.63 -4.38
N GLU A 178 5.46 25.47 -4.26
CA GLU A 178 5.97 24.27 -3.58
C GLU A 178 7.00 23.45 -4.38
#